data_AF-A0A7K8XCQ6-F1
#
_entry.id   AF-A0A7K8XCQ6-F1
#
_cell.length_a   1.000
_cell.length_b   1.000
_cell.length_c   1.000
_cell.angle_alpha   90.00
_cell.angle_beta   90.00
_cell.angle_gamma   90.00
#
_symmetry.space_group_name_H-M   'P 1'
#
loop_
_entity.id
_entity.type
_entity.pdbx_description
1 polymer ?
#
loop_
_entity_poly.entity_id
_entity_poly.type
_entity_poly.pdbx_seq_one_letter_code
_entity_poly.pdbx_strand_id
1 'polypeptide(L)'
;REEGAGPPLSLSAEAPQDTRVRCCSRRGLAEVMALCAPFVRALAQGQPAEAAAAGDALWNFETAMHENVTINGQPWEETSDDSEPYSGSNMRFLDDQFEELVVETTKKRKQWPKKILKHAVQTYKAEQEMLKLYQPFVAPEEIRSQPSQDAYIADLKQMTEMVFKEIDGAMKSLPALIERAEGFSQVLTWQPTLELCKLRQEVFSGCKAKQENAVQNFVSPGEVTPTDADGRKNPYVLLKRKKTVSSPERRRYPLRRKIALVT
;
A
#
# COMPACT_ATOMS: atom_id res chain seq x y z
N ARG A 1 -32.36 57.98 22.53
CA ARG A 1 -32.83 58.16 23.92
C ARG A 1 -34.33 58.40 23.78
N GLU A 2 -35.25 57.53 24.14
CA GLU A 2 -35.32 56.34 25.00
C GLU A 2 -36.07 55.25 24.21
N GLU A 3 -35.60 54.00 24.15
CA GLU A 3 -35.90 52.90 25.09
C GLU A 3 -37.38 52.74 25.47
N GLY A 4 -37.91 51.57 25.11
CA GLY A 4 -39.27 51.12 25.44
C GLY A 4 -39.50 49.71 24.89
N ALA A 5 -38.61 48.78 25.21
CA ALA A 5 -38.76 47.36 24.91
C ALA A 5 -39.65 46.70 25.98
N GLY A 6 -40.64 45.92 25.52
CA GLY A 6 -41.29 44.88 26.32
C GLY A 6 -42.69 44.51 25.81
N PRO A 7 -43.12 43.26 25.94
CA PRO A 7 -42.42 41.98 25.77
C PRO A 7 -42.87 41.27 24.46
N PRO A 8 -42.18 40.21 24.00
CA PRO A 8 -42.77 39.34 22.98
C PRO A 8 -43.91 38.55 23.66
N LEU A 9 -45.15 38.83 23.26
CA LEU A 9 -46.27 37.91 23.51
C LEU A 9 -46.02 36.64 22.69
N SER A 10 -45.22 35.73 23.25
CA SER A 10 -45.13 34.36 22.80
C SER A 10 -46.42 33.63 23.19
N LEU A 11 -47.49 33.90 22.46
CA LEU A 11 -48.61 32.97 22.32
C LEU A 11 -48.16 31.93 21.29
N SER A 12 -47.42 30.91 21.75
CA SER A 12 -47.54 29.62 21.07
C SER A 12 -48.97 29.19 21.27
N ALA A 13 -49.83 29.50 20.31
CA ALA A 13 -51.09 28.80 20.15
C ALA A 13 -50.71 27.35 19.86
N GLU A 14 -50.60 26.53 20.92
CA GLU A 14 -50.67 25.09 20.75
C GLU A 14 -51.87 24.80 19.86
N ALA A 15 -51.65 23.99 18.82
CA ALA A 15 -52.74 23.55 17.96
C ALA A 15 -53.89 23.06 18.85
N PRO A 16 -55.15 23.48 18.61
CA PRO A 16 -56.26 23.17 19.49
C PRO A 16 -56.26 21.66 19.78
N GLN A 17 -56.06 21.29 21.05
CA GLN A 17 -56.18 19.89 21.44
C GLN A 17 -57.62 19.47 21.21
N ASP A 18 -57.80 18.37 20.48
CA ASP A 18 -59.12 17.82 20.24
C ASP A 18 -59.74 17.38 21.58
N THR A 19 -60.80 18.07 22.00
CA THR A 19 -61.48 17.84 23.27
C THR A 19 -62.47 16.67 23.20
N ARG A 20 -62.71 16.13 22.00
CA ARG A 20 -63.61 15.01 21.77
C ARG A 20 -63.06 13.73 22.38
N VAL A 21 -63.96 12.87 22.86
CA VAL A 21 -63.59 11.58 23.45
C VAL A 21 -63.02 10.68 22.35
N ARG A 22 -61.86 10.06 22.59
CA ARG A 22 -61.25 9.14 21.64
C ARG A 22 -61.77 7.72 21.84
N CYS A 23 -62.42 7.18 20.82
CA CYS A 23 -62.83 5.80 20.71
C CYS A 23 -61.96 5.06 19.68
N CYS A 24 -61.84 3.74 19.83
CA CYS A 24 -61.04 2.90 18.93
C CYS A 24 -61.90 2.05 17.98
N SER A 25 -63.21 1.95 18.22
CA SER A 25 -64.13 1.15 17.41
C SER A 25 -65.43 1.90 17.18
N ARG A 26 -65.75 2.13 15.91
CA ARG A 26 -67.05 2.68 15.49
C ARG A 26 -68.20 1.79 15.91
N ARG A 27 -68.06 0.49 15.64
CA ARG A 27 -69.05 -0.53 15.94
C ARG A 27 -69.34 -0.63 17.43
N GLY A 28 -68.30 -0.66 18.26
CA GLY A 28 -68.46 -0.71 19.72
C GLY A 28 -69.21 0.52 20.26
N LEU A 29 -68.94 1.71 19.71
CA LEU A 29 -69.69 2.92 20.09
C LEU A 29 -71.16 2.84 19.65
N ALA A 30 -71.42 2.40 18.42
CA ALA A 30 -72.78 2.22 17.92
C ALA A 30 -73.60 1.23 18.75
N GLU A 31 -72.98 0.13 19.21
CA GLU A 31 -73.61 -0.83 20.12
C GLU A 31 -73.97 -0.20 21.47
N VAL A 32 -73.08 0.61 22.05
CA VAL A 32 -73.35 1.34 23.30
C VAL A 32 -74.47 2.37 23.10
N MET A 33 -74.47 3.11 22.00
CA MET A 33 -75.53 4.07 21.67
C MET A 33 -76.90 3.35 21.53
N ALA A 34 -76.92 2.17 20.92
CA ALA A 34 -78.11 1.34 20.82
C ALA A 34 -78.62 0.85 22.20
N LEU A 35 -77.73 0.54 23.14
CA LEU A 35 -78.10 0.22 24.53
C LEU A 35 -78.67 1.43 25.28
N CYS A 36 -78.25 2.65 24.94
CA CYS A 36 -78.79 3.89 25.51
C CYS A 36 -80.15 4.28 24.93
N ALA A 37 -80.48 3.83 23.71
CA ALA A 37 -81.69 4.23 22.99
C ALA A 37 -83.02 4.01 23.75
N PRO A 38 -83.25 2.91 24.51
CA PRO A 38 -84.47 2.74 25.31
C PRO A 38 -84.66 3.84 26.37
N PHE A 39 -83.58 4.31 26.99
CA PHE A 39 -83.63 5.37 27.99
C PHE A 39 -83.99 6.72 27.36
N VAL A 40 -83.42 7.01 26.19
CA VAL A 40 -83.73 8.24 25.43
C VAL A 40 -85.20 8.23 24.97
N ARG A 41 -85.71 7.07 24.51
CA ARG A 41 -87.13 6.92 24.16
C ARG A 41 -88.05 7.12 25.37
N ALA A 42 -87.64 6.65 26.55
CA ALA A 42 -88.43 6.82 27.77
C ALA A 42 -88.62 8.29 28.17
N LEU A 43 -87.69 9.19 27.81
CA LEU A 43 -87.81 10.63 28.07
C LEU A 43 -88.93 11.31 27.27
N ALA A 44 -89.34 10.74 26.14
CA ALA A 44 -90.41 11.28 25.31
C ALA A 44 -91.81 10.81 25.75
N GLN A 45 -91.90 9.89 26.72
CA GLN A 45 -93.18 9.37 27.20
C GLN A 45 -94.02 10.47 27.85
N GLY A 46 -95.30 10.57 27.46
CA GLY A 46 -96.21 11.59 27.96
C GLY A 46 -96.15 12.95 27.23
N GLN A 47 -95.33 13.09 26.18
CA GLN A 47 -95.36 14.26 25.31
C GLN A 47 -96.49 14.18 24.25
N PRO A 48 -97.08 15.31 23.82
CA PRO A 48 -97.93 15.32 22.63
C PRO A 48 -97.08 14.93 21.41
N ALA A 49 -97.58 14.00 20.58
CA ALA A 49 -96.83 13.39 19.48
C ALA A 49 -95.56 12.60 19.92
N GLU A 50 -95.70 11.81 20.98
CA GLU A 50 -94.68 10.92 21.58
C GLU A 50 -93.77 10.19 20.57
N ALA A 51 -94.33 9.62 19.49
CA ALA A 51 -93.54 8.90 18.49
C ALA A 51 -92.56 9.81 17.71
N ALA A 52 -92.98 11.03 17.35
CA ALA A 52 -92.12 12.00 16.68
C ALA A 52 -91.08 12.56 17.66
N ALA A 53 -91.51 12.90 18.87
CA ALA A 53 -90.62 13.40 19.93
C ALA A 53 -89.53 12.37 20.31
N ALA A 54 -89.86 11.07 20.34
CA ALA A 54 -88.90 10.00 20.58
C ALA A 54 -87.88 9.85 19.44
N GLY A 55 -88.33 10.00 18.18
CA GLY A 55 -87.45 9.99 17.01
C GLY A 55 -86.48 11.16 16.99
N ASP A 56 -86.97 12.37 17.23
CA ASP A 56 -86.14 13.58 17.29
C ASP A 56 -85.15 13.54 18.45
N ALA A 57 -85.56 13.05 19.62
CA ALA A 57 -84.68 12.89 20.77
C ALA A 57 -83.54 11.90 20.51
N LEU A 58 -83.82 10.79 19.83
CA LEU A 58 -82.79 9.83 19.42
C LEU A 58 -81.83 10.42 18.39
N TRP A 59 -82.37 11.07 17.36
CA TRP A 59 -81.54 11.72 16.33
C TRP A 59 -80.60 12.76 16.93
N ASN A 60 -81.11 13.62 17.82
CA ASN A 60 -80.32 14.63 18.51
C ASN A 60 -79.26 14.02 19.43
N PHE A 61 -79.60 12.94 20.15
CA PHE A 61 -78.66 12.20 20.98
C PHE A 61 -77.51 11.59 20.15
N GLU A 62 -77.84 10.90 19.05
CA GLU A 62 -76.86 10.27 18.18
C GLU A 62 -75.95 11.31 17.52
N THR A 63 -76.53 12.41 17.04
CA THR A 63 -75.79 13.54 16.45
C THR A 63 -74.83 14.16 17.46
N ALA A 64 -75.30 14.42 18.69
CA ALA A 64 -74.45 14.94 19.76
C ALA A 64 -73.29 13.98 20.09
N MET A 65 -73.53 12.66 20.08
CA MET A 65 -72.47 11.68 20.28
C MET A 65 -71.43 11.70 19.14
N HIS A 66 -71.87 11.77 17.89
CA HIS A 66 -70.99 11.82 16.72
C HIS A 66 -70.11 13.08 16.72
N GLU A 67 -70.66 14.23 17.11
CA GLU A 67 -69.91 15.50 17.18
C GLU A 67 -68.88 15.52 18.32
N ASN A 68 -69.13 14.78 19.41
CA ASN A 68 -68.29 14.80 20.62
C ASN A 68 -67.29 13.64 20.72
N VAL A 69 -67.23 12.76 19.73
CA VAL A 69 -66.35 11.59 19.71
C VAL A 69 -65.47 11.58 18.46
N THR A 70 -64.25 11.05 18.60
CA THR A 70 -63.38 10.69 17.48
C THR A 70 -63.09 9.21 17.45
N ILE A 71 -62.93 8.64 16.26
CA ILE A 71 -62.54 7.24 16.07
C ILE A 71 -61.11 7.23 15.56
N ASN A 72 -60.19 6.68 16.35
CA ASN A 72 -58.76 6.69 16.05
C ASN A 72 -58.21 8.11 15.74
N GLY A 73 -58.81 9.14 16.36
CA GLY A 73 -58.44 10.54 16.15
C GLY A 73 -58.96 11.17 14.85
N GLN A 74 -59.89 10.51 14.16
CA GLN A 74 -60.62 11.08 13.03
C GLN A 74 -62.06 11.45 13.43
N PRO A 75 -62.65 12.51 12.85
CA PRO A 75 -64.07 12.82 12.97
C PRO A 75 -64.96 11.64 12.54
N TRP A 76 -66.19 11.62 13.05
CA TRP A 76 -67.15 10.54 12.80
C TRP A 76 -67.46 10.33 11.30
N GLU A 77 -67.54 11.41 10.53
CA GLU A 77 -67.86 11.40 9.09
C GLU A 77 -66.72 10.87 8.22
N GLU A 78 -65.47 11.10 8.65
CA GLU A 78 -64.25 10.70 7.94
C GLU A 78 -63.84 9.27 8.25
N THR A 79 -64.44 8.66 9.28
CA THR A 79 -64.14 7.29 9.65
C THR A 79 -64.85 6.34 8.68
N SER A 80 -64.05 5.55 7.96
CA SER A 80 -64.58 4.43 7.18
C SER A 80 -65.47 3.56 8.06
N ASP A 81 -66.62 3.16 7.52
CA ASP A 81 -67.48 2.26 8.25
C ASP A 81 -66.79 0.89 8.36
N ASP A 82 -66.13 0.63 9.51
CA ASP A 82 -65.61 -0.70 9.87
C ASP A 82 -66.73 -1.77 9.90
N SER A 83 -67.99 -1.36 9.70
CA SER A 83 -69.18 -2.19 9.54
C SER A 83 -69.67 -2.36 8.11
N GLU A 84 -68.97 -1.92 7.06
CA GLU A 84 -69.10 -2.69 5.81
C GLU A 84 -68.44 -4.05 6.08
N PRO A 85 -69.20 -5.15 6.25
CA PRO A 85 -68.57 -6.45 6.15
C PRO A 85 -67.87 -6.42 4.79
N TYR A 86 -66.56 -6.61 4.75
CA TYR A 86 -65.86 -6.92 3.51
C TYR A 86 -66.75 -7.92 2.80
N SER A 87 -67.50 -7.45 1.79
CA SER A 87 -68.51 -8.28 1.14
C SER A 87 -67.76 -9.52 0.75
N GLY A 88 -68.23 -10.73 1.08
CA GLY A 88 -67.42 -11.95 0.94
C GLY A 88 -66.74 -12.10 -0.43
N SER A 89 -67.29 -11.44 -1.45
CA SER A 89 -66.71 -11.15 -2.77
C SER A 89 -65.32 -10.50 -2.76
N ASN A 90 -65.05 -9.47 -1.95
CA ASN A 90 -63.75 -8.80 -1.87
C ASN A 90 -62.69 -9.72 -1.23
N MET A 91 -63.07 -10.46 -0.18
CA MET A 91 -62.16 -11.43 0.45
C MET A 91 -61.81 -12.56 -0.51
N ARG A 92 -62.78 -13.10 -1.25
CA ARG A 92 -62.53 -14.12 -2.29
C ARG A 92 -61.64 -13.61 -3.41
N PHE A 93 -61.88 -12.39 -3.89
CA PHE A 93 -61.05 -11.78 -4.92
C PHE A 93 -59.58 -11.61 -4.48
N LEU A 94 -59.35 -11.23 -3.21
CA LEU A 94 -58.00 -11.14 -2.65
C LEU A 94 -57.35 -12.53 -2.50
N ASP A 95 -58.13 -13.54 -2.11
CA ASP A 95 -57.67 -14.92 -1.97
C ASP A 95 -57.25 -15.50 -3.33
N ASP A 96 -58.08 -15.32 -4.37
CA ASP A 96 -57.79 -15.77 -5.74
C ASP A 96 -56.51 -15.11 -6.29
N GLN A 97 -56.33 -13.81 -6.09
CA GLN A 97 -55.11 -13.09 -6.48
C GLN A 97 -53.88 -13.59 -5.72
N PHE A 98 -54.05 -13.89 -4.42
CA PHE A 98 -52.97 -14.42 -3.61
C PHE A 98 -52.56 -15.82 -4.09
N GLU A 99 -53.53 -16.69 -4.38
CA GLU A 99 -53.26 -18.02 -4.94
C GLU A 99 -52.53 -17.93 -6.29
N GLU A 100 -52.95 -17.03 -7.17
CA GLU A 100 -52.28 -16.78 -8.45
C GLU A 100 -50.81 -16.40 -8.26
N LEU A 101 -50.54 -15.45 -7.36
CA LEU A 101 -49.18 -14.99 -7.05
C LEU A 101 -48.33 -16.10 -6.43
N VAL A 102 -48.91 -16.92 -5.55
CA VAL A 102 -48.21 -18.07 -4.93
C VAL A 102 -47.82 -19.09 -6.00
N VAL A 103 -48.74 -19.42 -6.91
CA VAL A 103 -48.50 -20.36 -8.01
C VAL A 103 -47.44 -19.81 -8.97
N GLU A 104 -47.56 -18.54 -9.38
CA GLU A 104 -46.58 -17.90 -10.27
C GLU A 104 -45.19 -17.93 -9.61
N THR A 105 -45.09 -17.46 -8.38
CA THR A 105 -43.83 -17.39 -7.63
C THR A 105 -43.20 -18.77 -7.49
N THR A 106 -44.00 -19.80 -7.18
CA THR A 106 -43.53 -21.18 -7.05
C THR A 106 -43.02 -21.71 -8.40
N LYS A 107 -43.73 -21.41 -9.50
CA LYS A 107 -43.30 -21.76 -10.86
C LYS A 107 -42.00 -21.03 -11.23
N LYS A 108 -41.86 -19.75 -10.89
CA LYS A 108 -40.65 -18.97 -11.13
C LYS A 108 -39.46 -19.57 -10.39
N ARG A 109 -39.60 -19.80 -9.07
CA ARG A 109 -38.57 -20.42 -8.22
C ARG A 109 -38.13 -21.80 -8.71
N LYS A 110 -39.03 -22.59 -9.28
CA LYS A 110 -38.72 -23.92 -9.81
C LYS A 110 -38.05 -23.90 -11.19
N GLN A 111 -38.52 -23.04 -12.10
CA GLN A 111 -38.13 -23.10 -13.53
C GLN A 111 -36.97 -22.16 -13.88
N TRP A 112 -36.92 -20.96 -13.31
CA TRP A 112 -35.97 -19.94 -13.72
C TRP A 112 -34.52 -20.26 -13.38
N PRO A 113 -34.19 -20.80 -12.19
CA PRO A 113 -32.81 -21.22 -11.91
C PRO A 113 -32.29 -22.22 -12.94
N LYS A 114 -33.13 -23.13 -13.42
CA LYS A 114 -32.76 -24.12 -14.46
C LYS A 114 -32.52 -23.45 -15.82
N LYS A 115 -33.35 -22.48 -16.20
CA LYS A 115 -33.17 -21.71 -17.45
C LYS A 115 -31.91 -20.85 -17.41
N ILE A 116 -31.70 -20.13 -16.30
CA ILE A 116 -30.52 -19.29 -16.07
C ILE A 116 -29.26 -20.15 -16.11
N LEU A 117 -29.25 -21.29 -15.41
CA LEU A 117 -28.12 -22.21 -15.40
C LEU A 117 -27.76 -22.68 -16.82
N LYS A 118 -28.76 -23.03 -17.64
CA LYS A 118 -28.51 -23.42 -19.04
C LYS A 118 -27.78 -22.32 -19.82
N HIS A 119 -28.25 -21.07 -19.71
CA HIS A 119 -27.63 -19.94 -20.41
C HIS A 119 -26.23 -19.62 -19.85
N ALA A 120 -26.06 -19.60 -18.53
CA ALA A 120 -24.77 -19.36 -17.90
C ALA A 120 -23.72 -20.40 -18.31
N VAL A 121 -24.10 -21.69 -18.36
CA VAL A 121 -23.21 -22.76 -18.83
C VAL A 121 -22.87 -22.60 -20.31
N GLN A 122 -23.82 -22.18 -21.15
CA GLN A 122 -23.56 -21.90 -22.57
C GLN A 122 -22.56 -20.75 -22.74
N THR A 123 -22.78 -19.63 -22.03
CA THR A 123 -21.88 -18.47 -22.07
C THR A 123 -20.49 -18.84 -21.59
N TYR A 124 -20.37 -19.53 -20.45
CA TYR A 124 -19.08 -19.93 -19.90
C TYR A 124 -18.30 -20.84 -20.85
N LYS A 125 -18.98 -21.79 -21.51
CA LYS A 125 -18.36 -22.63 -22.53
C LYS A 125 -17.90 -21.81 -23.73
N ALA A 126 -18.71 -20.85 -24.20
CA ALA A 126 -18.34 -19.99 -25.32
C ALA A 126 -17.10 -19.12 -24.99
N GLU A 127 -17.05 -18.54 -23.79
CA GLU A 127 -15.89 -17.79 -23.31
C GLU A 127 -14.63 -18.67 -23.23
N GLN A 128 -14.78 -19.91 -22.73
CA GLN A 128 -13.68 -20.87 -22.69
C GLN A 128 -13.19 -21.25 -24.09
N GLU A 129 -14.08 -21.45 -25.06
CA GLU A 129 -13.68 -21.69 -26.46
C GLU A 129 -12.97 -20.47 -27.07
N MET A 130 -13.46 -19.25 -26.82
CA MET A 130 -12.77 -18.03 -27.23
C MET A 130 -11.36 -17.93 -26.63
N LEU A 131 -11.21 -18.31 -25.36
CA LEU A 131 -9.91 -18.32 -24.69
C LEU A 131 -8.95 -19.37 -25.27
N LYS A 132 -9.45 -20.52 -25.77
CA LYS A 132 -8.59 -21.49 -26.47
C LYS A 132 -8.00 -20.94 -27.77
N LEU A 133 -8.74 -20.05 -28.44
CA LEU A 133 -8.25 -19.34 -29.63
C LEU A 133 -7.25 -18.23 -29.28
N TYR A 134 -7.17 -17.84 -28.00
CA TYR A 134 -6.22 -16.83 -27.55
C TYR A 134 -4.82 -17.43 -27.46
N GLN A 135 -4.00 -17.15 -28.48
CA GLN A 135 -2.57 -17.45 -28.47
C GLN A 135 -1.80 -16.15 -28.19
N PRO A 136 -1.33 -15.91 -26.95
CA PRO A 136 -0.48 -14.77 -26.66
C PRO A 136 0.92 -15.06 -27.20
N PHE A 137 1.10 -14.88 -28.50
CA PHE A 137 2.43 -14.88 -29.10
C PHE A 137 3.03 -13.48 -28.95
N VAL A 138 3.62 -13.21 -27.79
CA VAL A 138 4.61 -12.13 -27.68
C VAL A 138 5.95 -12.80 -27.93
N ALA A 139 6.49 -12.62 -29.13
CA ALA A 139 7.86 -13.04 -29.41
C ALA A 139 8.77 -12.35 -28.38
N PRO A 140 9.57 -13.09 -27.59
CA PRO A 140 10.52 -12.47 -26.70
C PRO A 140 11.47 -11.61 -27.53
N GLU A 141 11.54 -10.33 -27.20
CA GLU A 141 12.43 -9.38 -27.87
C GLU A 141 13.88 -9.83 -27.62
N GLU A 142 14.58 -10.21 -28.69
CA GLU A 142 15.98 -10.61 -28.60
C GLU A 142 16.84 -9.41 -28.20
N ILE A 143 17.29 -9.41 -26.95
CA ILE A 143 18.28 -8.46 -26.45
C ILE A 143 19.61 -8.78 -27.13
N ARG A 144 19.90 -8.09 -28.24
CA ARG A 144 21.19 -8.18 -28.92
C ARG A 144 22.26 -7.55 -28.04
N SER A 145 23.31 -8.30 -27.72
CA SER A 145 24.52 -7.76 -27.10
C SER A 145 25.22 -6.78 -28.04
N GLN A 146 25.63 -5.61 -27.51
CA GLN A 146 26.34 -4.55 -28.26
C GLN A 146 27.54 -5.11 -29.05
N PRO A 147 27.73 -4.72 -30.33
CA PRO A 147 28.89 -5.16 -31.09
C PRO A 147 30.16 -4.34 -30.75
N SER A 148 31.29 -5.07 -30.80
CA SER A 148 32.71 -4.69 -30.76
C SER A 148 33.28 -4.04 -29.49
N GLN A 149 33.36 -4.80 -28.40
CA GLN A 149 34.37 -4.56 -27.34
C GLN A 149 35.80 -4.89 -27.82
N ASP A 150 35.95 -5.66 -28.90
CA ASP A 150 37.25 -6.20 -29.31
C ASP A 150 38.24 -5.13 -29.78
N ALA A 151 37.78 -4.09 -30.48
CA ALA A 151 38.63 -2.97 -30.90
C ALA A 151 39.15 -2.16 -29.70
N TYR A 152 38.29 -1.92 -28.72
CA TYR A 152 38.65 -1.24 -27.47
C TYR A 152 39.63 -2.08 -26.64
N ILE A 153 39.41 -3.40 -26.56
CA ILE A 153 40.30 -4.32 -25.85
C ILE A 153 41.67 -4.41 -26.53
N ALA A 154 41.72 -4.37 -27.87
CA ALA A 154 42.98 -4.40 -28.62
C ALA A 154 43.82 -3.13 -28.38
N ASP A 155 43.20 -1.95 -28.42
CA ASP A 155 43.86 -0.67 -28.15
C ASP A 155 44.42 -0.62 -26.72
N LEU A 156 43.61 -1.04 -25.72
CA LEU A 156 44.05 -1.10 -24.33
C LEU A 156 45.24 -2.05 -24.14
N LYS A 157 45.24 -3.20 -24.81
CA LYS A 157 46.37 -4.14 -24.78
C LYS A 157 47.63 -3.53 -25.38
N GLN A 158 47.52 -2.86 -26.52
CA GLN A 158 48.66 -2.19 -27.15
C GLN A 158 49.23 -1.08 -26.26
N MET A 159 48.36 -0.26 -25.67
CA MET A 159 48.77 0.80 -24.74
C MET A 159 49.51 0.21 -23.53
N THR A 160 48.99 -0.86 -22.95
CA THR A 160 49.61 -1.53 -21.80
C THR A 160 50.99 -2.09 -22.14
N GLU A 161 51.13 -2.70 -23.33
CA GLU A 161 52.41 -3.25 -23.80
C GLU A 161 53.46 -2.15 -24.03
N MET A 162 53.06 -1.00 -24.58
CA MET A 162 53.96 0.14 -24.76
C MET A 162 54.46 0.68 -23.42
N VAL A 163 53.55 0.86 -22.45
CA VAL A 163 53.90 1.31 -21.10
C VAL A 163 54.84 0.31 -20.41
N PHE A 164 54.61 -0.99 -20.58
CA PHE A 164 55.49 -2.01 -20.00
C PHE A 164 56.91 -1.95 -20.58
N LYS A 165 57.05 -1.74 -21.90
CA LYS A 165 58.37 -1.58 -22.55
C LYS A 165 59.09 -0.32 -22.07
N GLU A 166 58.38 0.77 -21.86
CA GLU A 166 58.95 2.00 -21.32
C GLU A 166 59.45 1.79 -19.89
N ILE A 167 58.67 1.11 -19.04
CA ILE A 167 59.07 0.75 -17.69
C ILE A 167 60.30 -0.18 -17.69
N ASP A 168 60.31 -1.22 -18.52
CA ASP A 168 61.47 -2.12 -18.65
C ASP A 168 62.73 -1.38 -19.10
N GLY A 169 62.60 -0.48 -20.08
CA GLY A 169 63.69 0.38 -20.53
C GLY A 169 64.21 1.31 -19.42
N ALA A 170 63.30 1.93 -18.67
CA ALA A 170 63.65 2.75 -17.51
C ALA A 170 64.37 1.90 -16.43
N MET A 171 63.85 0.71 -16.12
CA MET A 171 64.45 -0.21 -15.15
C MET A 171 65.84 -0.69 -15.56
N LYS A 172 66.09 -0.88 -16.86
CA LYS A 172 67.42 -1.24 -17.38
C LYS A 172 68.42 -0.10 -17.35
N SER A 173 67.98 1.14 -17.54
CA SER A 173 68.85 2.32 -17.60
C SER A 173 69.12 2.96 -16.22
N LEU A 174 68.23 2.74 -15.26
CA LEU A 174 68.32 3.32 -13.92
C LEU A 174 69.61 2.91 -13.16
N PRO A 175 70.08 1.64 -13.17
CA PRO A 175 71.34 1.26 -12.51
C PRO A 175 72.55 2.03 -13.02
N ALA A 176 72.68 2.19 -14.35
CA ALA A 176 73.79 2.94 -14.94
C ALA A 176 73.76 4.44 -14.59
N LEU A 177 72.57 4.99 -14.32
CA LEU A 177 72.46 6.36 -13.82
C LEU A 177 72.87 6.45 -12.34
N ILE A 178 72.49 5.48 -11.52
CA ILE A 178 72.93 5.37 -10.12
C ILE A 178 74.46 5.26 -10.05
N GLU A 179 75.07 4.36 -10.82
CA GLU A 179 76.53 4.20 -10.85
C GLU A 179 77.26 5.50 -11.22
N ARG A 180 76.75 6.25 -12.21
CA ARG A 180 77.32 7.56 -12.56
C ARG A 180 77.18 8.57 -11.43
N ALA A 181 76.02 8.62 -10.76
CA ALA A 181 75.79 9.52 -9.62
C ALA A 181 76.70 9.17 -8.43
N GLU A 182 76.90 7.89 -8.14
CA GLU A 182 77.85 7.41 -7.13
C GLU A 182 79.29 7.76 -7.49
N GLY A 183 79.68 7.60 -8.76
CA GLY A 183 80.99 8.03 -9.26
C GLY A 183 81.25 9.52 -9.06
N PHE A 184 80.28 10.38 -9.40
CA PHE A 184 80.38 11.82 -9.12
C PHE A 184 80.45 12.12 -7.62
N SER A 185 79.66 11.42 -6.80
CA SER A 185 79.68 11.58 -5.34
C SER A 185 81.06 11.25 -4.75
N GLN A 186 81.73 10.19 -5.22
CA GLN A 186 83.09 9.84 -4.80
C GLN A 186 84.08 10.95 -5.16
N VAL A 187 84.07 11.46 -6.40
CA VAL A 187 84.98 12.54 -6.83
C VAL A 187 84.81 13.79 -5.97
N LEU A 188 83.57 14.20 -5.71
CA LEU A 188 83.27 15.34 -4.84
C LEU A 188 83.74 15.10 -3.39
N THR A 189 83.68 13.85 -2.91
CA THR A 189 84.18 13.49 -1.57
C THR A 189 85.70 13.56 -1.50
N TRP A 190 86.43 13.21 -2.57
CA TRP A 190 87.90 13.27 -2.62
C TRP A 190 88.45 14.68 -2.87
N GLN A 191 87.62 15.61 -3.35
CA GLN A 191 88.05 16.97 -3.72
C GLN A 191 88.74 17.74 -2.58
N PRO A 192 88.22 17.79 -1.33
CA PRO A 192 88.90 18.49 -0.24
C PRO A 192 90.26 17.86 0.12
N THR A 193 90.35 16.53 0.04
CA THR A 193 91.59 15.79 0.30
C THR A 193 92.64 16.10 -0.77
N LEU A 194 92.24 16.17 -2.04
CA LEU A 194 93.13 16.57 -3.14
C LEU A 194 93.61 18.02 -2.99
N GLU A 195 92.74 18.96 -2.65
CA GLU A 195 93.13 20.35 -2.41
C GLU A 195 94.05 20.49 -1.19
N LEU A 196 93.80 19.73 -0.09
CA LEU A 196 94.70 19.67 1.05
C LEU A 196 96.08 19.10 0.67
N CYS A 197 96.12 18.05 -0.16
CA CYS A 197 97.36 17.49 -0.68
C CYS A 197 98.12 18.50 -1.56
N LYS A 198 97.42 19.27 -2.42
CA LYS A 198 98.04 20.36 -3.20
C LYS A 198 98.60 21.44 -2.31
N LEU A 199 97.86 21.89 -1.30
CA LEU A 199 98.33 22.89 -0.33
C LEU A 199 99.56 22.39 0.44
N ARG A 200 99.53 21.14 0.93
CA ARG A 200 100.71 20.53 1.57
C ARG A 200 101.88 20.48 0.61
N GLN A 201 101.67 20.04 -0.62
CA GLN A 201 102.73 20.02 -1.63
C GLN A 201 103.29 21.42 -1.87
N GLU A 202 102.47 22.46 -2.00
CA GLU A 202 102.88 23.85 -2.19
C GLU A 202 103.67 24.41 -0.99
N VAL A 203 103.17 24.22 0.25
CA VAL A 203 103.84 24.62 1.49
C VAL A 203 105.20 23.94 1.64
N PHE A 204 105.29 22.64 1.32
CA PHE A 204 106.53 21.87 1.46
C PHE A 204 107.46 21.92 0.23
N SER A 205 106.99 22.36 -0.95
CA SER A 205 107.84 22.54 -2.15
C SER A 205 108.53 23.90 -2.21
N GLY A 206 108.11 24.88 -1.39
CA GLY A 206 108.81 26.15 -1.16
C GLY A 206 109.99 26.07 -0.19
N CYS A 207 110.21 24.96 0.51
CA CYS A 207 111.31 24.79 1.46
C CYS A 207 112.48 24.03 0.81
N LYS A 208 113.19 24.68 -0.13
CA LYS A 208 114.53 24.22 -0.53
C LYS A 208 115.57 24.76 0.44
N ALA A 209 115.66 24.12 1.60
CA ALA A 209 116.87 24.11 2.43
C ALA A 209 117.28 22.65 2.67
N LYS A 210 118.52 22.34 2.31
CA LYS A 210 119.21 21.06 2.51
C LYS A 210 118.91 20.47 3.89
N GLN A 211 118.62 19.17 3.98
CA GLN A 211 119.40 18.20 4.77
C GLN A 211 118.85 16.77 4.60
N GLU A 212 119.79 15.83 4.68
CA GLU A 212 119.73 14.38 4.44
C GLU A 212 118.96 13.58 5.49
N ASN A 213 118.74 12.30 5.12
CA ASN A 213 118.50 11.13 6.00
C ASN A 213 117.13 11.09 6.68
N ALA A 214 116.46 9.96 6.91
CA ALA A 214 116.55 8.54 6.56
C ALA A 214 115.33 7.89 7.27
N VAL A 215 115.07 6.59 7.06
CA VAL A 215 114.29 5.69 7.97
C VAL A 215 112.75 5.84 7.88
N GLN A 216 111.88 4.81 7.77
CA GLN A 216 112.00 3.36 7.67
C GLN A 216 110.70 2.77 7.11
N ASN A 217 110.83 1.55 6.59
CA ASN A 217 109.78 0.56 6.28
C ASN A 217 108.84 0.29 7.47
N PHE A 218 107.63 -0.20 7.19
CA PHE A 218 107.05 -1.49 7.64
C PHE A 218 105.66 -1.62 6.97
N VAL A 219 105.51 -2.49 5.97
CA VAL A 219 105.03 -3.89 6.05
C VAL A 219 103.51 -4.00 6.23
N SER A 220 102.92 -4.67 5.25
CA SER A 220 101.55 -5.16 5.03
C SER A 220 101.26 -6.41 5.89
N PRO A 221 100.27 -7.30 5.63
CA PRO A 221 99.02 -7.27 4.84
C PRO A 221 97.84 -7.97 5.59
N GLY A 222 96.70 -8.15 4.90
CA GLY A 222 95.90 -9.39 5.02
C GLY A 222 94.40 -9.16 5.27
N GLU A 223 93.52 -9.46 4.31
CA GLU A 223 92.88 -10.78 4.08
C GLU A 223 91.67 -11.00 5.03
N VAL A 224 90.49 -11.54 4.70
CA VAL A 224 89.87 -12.26 3.57
C VAL A 224 88.36 -11.95 3.67
N THR A 225 87.74 -11.65 2.52
CA THR A 225 86.54 -12.24 1.86
C THR A 225 85.52 -13.13 2.65
N PRO A 226 84.41 -13.57 2.02
CA PRO A 226 83.04 -13.04 2.07
C PRO A 226 82.04 -14.10 2.62
N THR A 227 80.77 -14.06 2.19
CA THR A 227 79.75 -15.16 2.08
C THR A 227 78.44 -14.79 2.79
N ASP A 228 77.23 -15.21 2.41
CA ASP A 228 76.49 -15.58 1.18
C ASP A 228 75.09 -16.01 1.70
N ALA A 229 74.15 -16.27 0.80
CA ALA A 229 72.96 -17.12 0.99
C ALA A 229 71.68 -16.56 1.66
N ASP A 230 70.70 -16.31 0.77
CA ASP A 230 69.38 -16.97 0.67
C ASP A 230 68.33 -16.90 1.78
N GLY A 231 67.06 -16.68 1.37
CA GLY A 231 65.92 -16.90 2.27
C GLY A 231 64.50 -16.47 1.87
N ARG A 232 64.07 -16.69 0.63
CA ARG A 232 62.72 -17.14 0.19
C ARG A 232 61.52 -17.02 1.19
N LYS A 233 60.43 -16.34 0.79
CA LYS A 233 59.02 -16.85 0.61
C LYS A 233 57.92 -15.77 0.79
N ASN A 234 57.10 -15.62 -0.25
CA ASN A 234 55.70 -15.12 -0.24
C ASN A 234 54.75 -16.33 0.04
N PRO A 235 53.40 -16.28 -0.03
CA PRO A 235 52.33 -15.34 0.39
C PRO A 235 51.27 -16.04 1.30
N TYR A 236 50.13 -15.37 1.55
CA TYR A 236 48.81 -15.91 1.97
C TYR A 236 48.50 -16.02 3.47
N VAL A 237 48.03 -14.90 4.04
CA VAL A 237 47.07 -14.93 5.15
C VAL A 237 45.67 -15.18 4.56
N LEU A 238 45.16 -16.39 4.77
CA LEU A 238 43.76 -16.75 4.52
C LEU A 238 42.86 -16.03 5.54
N LEU A 239 42.29 -14.89 5.16
CA LEU A 239 41.14 -14.34 5.86
C LEU A 239 39.92 -15.27 5.62
N LYS A 240 39.66 -16.15 6.58
CA LYS A 240 38.39 -16.86 6.70
C LYS A 240 37.29 -15.82 6.90
N ARG A 241 36.55 -15.50 5.83
CA ARG A 241 35.30 -14.75 5.92
C ARG A 241 34.31 -15.59 6.73
N LYS A 242 34.03 -15.15 7.97
CA LYS A 242 32.89 -15.64 8.75
C LYS A 242 31.63 -15.42 7.89
N LYS A 243 30.90 -16.51 7.65
CA LYS A 243 29.58 -16.49 7.00
C LYS A 243 28.57 -16.08 8.08
N THR A 244 28.15 -14.83 8.08
CA THR A 244 27.02 -14.40 8.90
C THR A 244 25.75 -15.00 8.34
N VAL A 245 25.12 -15.83 9.15
CA VAL A 245 23.72 -16.23 9.02
C VAL A 245 22.86 -14.98 9.23
N SER A 246 21.75 -14.93 8.48
CA SER A 246 20.66 -13.94 8.50
C SER A 246 20.96 -12.54 7.95
N SER A 247 20.77 -12.37 6.63
CA SER A 247 20.30 -11.11 6.04
C SER A 247 18.75 -11.16 5.93
N PRO A 248 18.01 -10.05 6.17
CA PRO A 248 16.55 -10.01 6.16
C PRO A 248 15.89 -10.17 4.77
N GLU A 249 16.68 -10.18 3.69
CA GLU A 249 16.15 -10.08 2.31
C GLU A 249 15.60 -11.40 1.74
N ARG A 250 15.74 -12.52 2.46
CA ARG A 250 15.22 -13.82 2.00
C ARG A 250 13.73 -14.07 2.27
N ARG A 251 12.98 -13.09 2.81
CA ARG A 251 11.55 -13.26 3.12
C ARG A 251 10.60 -13.04 1.95
N ARG A 252 11.04 -12.49 0.80
CA ARG A 252 10.10 -12.08 -0.26
C ARG A 252 9.94 -13.04 -1.44
N TYR A 253 10.75 -14.09 -1.57
CA TYR A 253 10.55 -15.09 -2.64
C TYR A 253 11.03 -16.49 -2.20
N PRO A 254 10.14 -17.49 -2.10
CA PRO A 254 10.54 -18.88 -1.91
C PRO A 254 11.18 -19.41 -3.20
N LEU A 255 12.45 -19.82 -3.12
CA LEU A 255 13.13 -20.55 -4.20
C LEU A 255 12.41 -21.88 -4.43
N ARG A 256 11.78 -22.04 -5.59
CA ARG A 256 11.23 -23.31 -6.06
C ARG A 256 12.36 -24.34 -6.13
N ARG A 257 12.18 -25.48 -5.46
CA ARG A 257 13.11 -26.61 -5.52
C ARG A 257 13.17 -27.14 -6.96
N LYS A 258 14.39 -27.41 -7.44
CA LYS A 258 14.61 -28.11 -8.72
C LYS A 258 14.00 -29.51 -8.62
N ILE A 259 13.10 -29.82 -9.53
CA ILE A 259 12.56 -31.17 -9.71
C ILE A 259 13.69 -32.00 -10.32
N ALA A 260 14.10 -33.06 -9.64
CA ALA A 260 14.97 -34.07 -10.22
C ALA A 260 14.16 -34.85 -11.26
N LEU A 261 14.61 -34.82 -12.52
CA LEU A 261 14.13 -35.75 -13.53
C LEU A 261 14.71 -37.12 -13.18
N VAL A 262 13.83 -38.06 -12.85
CA VAL A 262 14.16 -39.48 -12.76
C VAL A 262 14.30 -39.98 -14.19
N THR A 263 15.48 -40.50 -14.50
CA THR A 263 15.82 -41.26 -15.71
C THR A 263 15.06 -42.58 -15.76
#